data_AF-A0A971VQK1-F1
#
_entry.id   AF-A0A971VQK1-F1
#
_cell.length_a   1.000
_cell.length_b   1.000
_cell.length_c   1.000
_cell.angle_alpha   90.00
_cell.angle_beta   90.00
_cell.angle_gamma   90.00
#
_symmetry.space_group_name_H-M   'P 1'
#
loop_
_entity.id
_entity.type
_entity.pdbx_description
1 polymer ?
#
loop_
_entity_poly.entity_id
_entity_poly.type
_entity_poly.pdbx_seq_one_letter_code
_entity_poly.pdbx_strand_id
1 'polypeptide(L)'
;MSPLSRELIIKLAKENDSELLREVLNYYAFLKNKKEQEARKQWESIEEVQPDKEEIEIINEFEKNREKFEFVSMEEVLKELGIDESELQN
;
A
#
# COMPACT_ATOMS: atom_id res chain seq x y z
N MET A 1 -3.24 -11.05 -9.49
CA MET A 1 -3.04 -12.47 -9.88
C MET A 1 -2.52 -12.48 -11.30
N SER A 2 -1.50 -13.28 -11.62
CA SER A 2 -0.90 -13.25 -12.97
C SER A 2 -1.85 -13.83 -14.03
N PRO A 3 -1.75 -13.41 -15.31
CA PRO A 3 -2.54 -13.99 -16.41
C PRO A 3 -2.37 -15.51 -16.52
N LEU A 4 -1.14 -16.01 -16.39
CA LEU A 4 -0.82 -17.44 -16.44
C LEU A 4 -1.48 -18.23 -15.30
N SER A 5 -1.47 -17.67 -14.07
CA SER A 5 -2.13 -18.27 -12.91
C SER A 5 -3.63 -18.44 -13.15
N ARG A 6 -4.26 -17.44 -13.78
CA ARG A 6 -5.70 -17.46 -14.10
C ARG A 6 -6.02 -18.52 -15.14
N GLU A 7 -5.21 -18.64 -16.19
CA GLU A 7 -5.38 -19.66 -17.22
C GLU A 7 -5.25 -21.08 -16.66
N LEU A 8 -4.28 -21.32 -15.77
CA LEU A 8 -4.09 -22.62 -15.12
C LEU A 8 -5.33 -23.03 -14.31
N ILE A 9 -5.86 -22.14 -13.48
CA ILE A 9 -7.07 -22.37 -12.68
C ILE A 9 -8.27 -22.69 -13.58
N ILE A 10 -8.43 -21.95 -14.69
CA ILE A 10 -9.52 -22.18 -15.65
C ILE A 10 -9.39 -23.55 -16.33
N LYS A 11 -8.17 -23.98 -16.69
CA LYS A 11 -7.95 -25.30 -17.29
C LYS A 11 -8.26 -26.43 -16.30
N LEU A 12 -7.74 -26.35 -15.08
CA LEU A 12 -7.97 -27.35 -14.03
C LEU A 12 -9.46 -27.48 -13.67
N ALA A 13 -10.18 -26.35 -13.62
CA ALA A 13 -11.62 -26.35 -13.41
C ALA A 13 -12.41 -27.01 -14.56
N LYS A 14 -11.93 -26.90 -15.81
CA LYS A 14 -12.55 -27.54 -16.98
C LYS A 14 -12.25 -29.03 -17.07
N GLU A 15 -11.08 -29.45 -16.62
CA GLU A 15 -10.62 -30.85 -16.61
C GLU A 15 -11.23 -31.66 -15.45
N ASN A 16 -12.03 -31.03 -14.57
CA ASN A 16 -12.66 -31.64 -13.39
C ASN A 16 -11.64 -32.25 -12.40
N ASP A 17 -10.37 -31.84 -12.48
CA ASP A 17 -9.33 -32.24 -11.52
C ASP A 17 -9.46 -31.41 -10.23
N SER A 18 -10.47 -31.78 -9.45
CA SER A 18 -10.86 -31.06 -8.23
C SER A 18 -9.78 -31.09 -7.14
N GLU A 19 -8.94 -32.13 -7.13
CA GLU A 19 -7.89 -32.31 -6.14
C GLU A 19 -6.71 -31.38 -6.43
N LEU A 20 -6.21 -31.39 -7.68
CA LEU A 20 -5.13 -30.50 -8.09
C LEU A 20 -5.58 -29.03 -8.06
N LEU A 21 -6.81 -28.73 -8.48
CA LEU A 21 -7.37 -27.38 -8.39
C LEU A 21 -7.37 -26.86 -6.95
N ARG A 22 -7.78 -27.70 -5.99
CA ARG A 22 -7.78 -27.34 -4.56
C ARG A 22 -6.36 -27.03 -4.06
N GLU A 23 -5.37 -27.83 -4.43
CA GLU A 23 -3.97 -27.59 -4.04
C GLU A 23 -3.44 -26.27 -4.61
N VAL A 24 -3.71 -26.00 -5.89
CA VAL A 24 -3.30 -24.76 -6.56
C VAL A 24 -3.93 -23.54 -5.88
N LEU A 25 -5.23 -23.60 -5.57
CA LEU A 25 -5.92 -22.50 -4.88
C LEU A 25 -5.36 -22.28 -3.46
N ASN A 26 -5.12 -23.36 -2.71
CA ASN A 26 -4.53 -23.29 -1.37
C ASN A 26 -3.13 -22.66 -1.40
N TYR A 27 -2.30 -23.02 -2.38
CA TYR A 27 -0.97 -22.44 -2.56
C TYR A 27 -1.02 -20.93 -2.84
N TYR A 28 -1.93 -20.48 -3.70
CA TYR A 28 -2.10 -19.04 -3.95
C TYR A 28 -2.63 -18.28 -2.73
N ALA A 29 -3.54 -18.89 -1.95
CA ALA A 29 -4.00 -18.32 -0.70
C ALA A 29 -2.86 -18.17 0.32
N PHE A 30 -2.01 -19.20 0.44
CA PHE A 30 -0.80 -19.14 1.27
C PHE A 30 0.15 -18.01 0.85
N LEU A 31 0.44 -17.89 -0.45
CA LEU A 31 1.31 -16.82 -0.96
C LEU A 31 0.76 -15.42 -0.67
N LYS A 32 -0.56 -15.24 -0.82
CA LYS A 32 -1.22 -13.97 -0.50
C LYS A 32 -1.05 -13.62 0.98
N ASN A 33 -1.37 -14.57 1.86
CA ASN A 33 -1.23 -14.40 3.31
C ASN A 33 0.23 -14.15 3.72
N LYS A 34 1.20 -14.84 3.09
CA LYS A 34 2.63 -14.62 3.34
C LYS A 34 3.04 -13.18 3.02
N LYS A 35 2.63 -12.64 1.86
CA LYS A 35 2.91 -11.26 1.48
C LYS A 35 2.29 -10.25 2.44
N GLU A 36 1.04 -10.48 2.85
CA GLU A 36 0.36 -9.62 3.83
C GLU A 36 1.07 -9.64 5.19
N GLN A 37 1.56 -10.80 5.64
CA GLN A 37 2.34 -10.91 6.87
C GLN A 37 3.71 -10.24 6.76
N GLU A 38 4.39 -10.35 5.61
CA GLU A 38 5.66 -9.66 5.37
C GLU A 38 5.47 -8.14 5.41
N ALA A 39 4.44 -7.61 4.75
CA ALA A 39 4.11 -6.18 4.81
C ALA A 39 3.80 -5.73 6.24
N ARG A 40 3.00 -6.50 7.00
CA ARG A 40 2.73 -6.18 8.42
C ARG A 40 4.00 -6.16 9.27
N LYS A 41 4.88 -7.14 9.10
CA LYS A 41 6.17 -7.18 9.81
C LYS A 41 7.05 -5.99 9.47
N GLN A 42 7.05 -5.55 8.20
CA GLN A 42 7.76 -4.33 7.80
C GLN A 42 7.21 -3.12 8.55
N TRP A 43 5.88 -2.94 8.60
CA TRP A 43 5.26 -1.86 9.37
C TRP A 43 5.56 -1.95 10.87
N GLU A 44 5.46 -3.13 11.47
CA GLU A 44 5.79 -3.35 12.89
C GLU A 44 7.28 -3.11 13.22
N SER A 45 8.16 -3.23 12.22
CA SER A 45 9.59 -3.00 12.37
C SER A 45 10.02 -1.54 12.20
N ILE A 46 9.11 -0.66 11.76
CA ILE A 46 9.37 0.78 11.69
C ILE A 46 9.32 1.32 13.11
N GLU A 47 10.44 1.88 13.57
CA GLU A 47 10.49 2.61 14.84
C GLU A 47 9.77 3.95 14.67
N GLU A 48 8.66 4.14 15.38
CA GLU A 48 7.97 5.42 15.42
C GLU A 48 8.81 6.43 16.22
N VAL A 49 9.27 7.49 15.54
CA VAL A 49 9.91 8.61 16.20
C VAL A 49 8.86 9.55 16.79
N GLN A 50 9.13 10.09 17.97
CA GLN A 50 8.27 11.13 18.53
C GLN A 50 8.48 12.43 17.75
N PRO A 51 7.41 13.22 17.53
CA PRO A 51 7.56 14.52 16.90
C PRO A 51 8.53 15.39 17.68
N ASP A 52 9.36 16.14 16.97
CA ASP A 52 10.25 17.10 17.60
C ASP A 52 9.51 18.34 18.10
N LYS A 53 10.24 19.25 18.73
CA LYS A 53 9.64 20.45 19.33
C LYS A 53 8.97 21.35 18.28
N GLU A 54 9.56 21.48 17.10
CA GLU A 54 9.03 22.32 16.03
C GLU A 54 7.75 21.71 15.46
N GLU A 55 7.76 20.40 15.21
CA GLU A 55 6.58 19.65 14.77
C GLU A 55 5.43 19.75 15.79
N ILE A 56 5.73 19.65 17.08
CA ILE A 56 4.74 19.84 18.16
C ILE A 56 4.17 21.26 18.14
N GLU A 57 4.99 22.29 17.92
CA GLU A 57 4.53 23.68 17.85
C GLU A 57 3.58 23.89 16.66
N ILE A 58 3.92 23.33 15.49
CA ILE A 58 3.07 23.38 14.28
C ILE A 58 1.73 22.69 14.52
N ILE A 59 1.73 21.47 15.09
CA ILE A 59 0.51 20.72 15.40
C ILE A 59 -0.38 21.52 16.38
N ASN A 60 0.22 22.08 17.43
CA ASN A 60 -0.52 22.88 18.41
C ASN A 60 -1.10 24.17 17.80
N GLU A 61 -0.39 24.83 16.90
CA GLU A 61 -0.92 26.01 16.21
C GLU A 61 -2.07 25.63 15.27
N PHE A 62 -1.94 24.51 14.56
CA PHE A 62 -2.96 23.97 13.68
C PHE A 62 -4.26 23.65 14.44
N GLU A 63 -4.17 22.97 15.58
CA GLU A 63 -5.34 22.65 16.41
C GLU A 63 -6.04 23.90 16.94
N LYS A 64 -5.27 24.94 17.30
CA LYS A 64 -5.81 26.18 17.87
C LYS A 64 -6.37 27.14 16.83
N ASN A 65 -5.77 27.19 15.63
CA ASN A 65 -6.07 28.20 14.62
C ASN A 65 -6.07 27.62 13.20
N ARG A 66 -6.91 26.61 12.95
CA ARG A 66 -6.98 25.91 11.66
C ARG A 66 -7.16 26.85 10.45
N GLU A 67 -7.90 27.95 10.62
CA GLU A 67 -8.18 28.92 9.56
C GLU A 67 -6.95 29.71 9.09
N LYS A 68 -5.86 29.73 9.88
CA LYS A 68 -4.59 30.35 9.47
C LYS A 68 -3.80 29.51 8.47
N PHE A 69 -4.11 28.22 8.37
CA PHE A 69 -3.39 27.31 7.50
C PHE A 69 -4.06 27.28 6.14
N GLU A 70 -3.32 27.68 5.13
CA GLU A 70 -3.71 27.50 3.74
C GLU A 70 -3.30 26.08 3.30
N PHE A 71 -4.28 25.31 2.85
CA PHE A 71 -4.03 23.99 2.29
C PHE A 71 -3.83 24.13 0.79
N VAL A 72 -2.66 23.74 0.33
CA VAL A 72 -2.36 23.58 -1.09
C VAL A 72 -2.59 22.13 -1.49
N SER A 73 -3.10 21.93 -2.71
CA SER A 73 -3.24 20.59 -3.24
C SER A 73 -1.87 19.98 -3.54
N MET A 74 -1.77 18.65 -3.50
CA MET A 74 -0.53 17.96 -3.87
C MET A 74 -0.14 18.30 -5.32
N GLU A 75 -1.12 18.39 -6.21
CA GLU A 75 -0.92 18.76 -7.61
C GLU A 75 -0.30 20.15 -7.78
N GLU A 76 -0.72 21.13 -6.97
CA GLU A 76 -0.13 22.48 -6.97
C GLU A 76 1.33 22.46 -6.49
N VAL A 77 1.60 21.74 -5.40
CA VAL A 77 2.97 21.59 -4.86
C VAL A 77 3.89 20.91 -5.88
N LEU A 78 3.45 19.81 -6.50
CA LEU A 78 4.23 19.09 -7.49
C LEU A 78 4.52 19.96 -8.72
N LYS A 79 3.52 20.72 -9.17
CA LYS A 79 3.69 21.67 -10.26
C LYS A 79 4.70 22.77 -9.93
N GLU A 80 4.67 23.33 -8.72
CA GLU A 80 5.65 24.33 -8.27
C GLU A 80 7.06 23.77 -8.17
N LEU A 81 7.20 22.52 -7.72
CA LEU A 81 8.49 21.83 -7.61
C LEU A 81 8.99 21.26 -8.94
N GLY A 82 8.18 21.30 -10.00
CA GLY A 82 8.51 20.75 -11.31
C GLY A 82 8.61 19.22 -11.33
N ILE A 83 7.90 18.55 -10.42
CA ILE A 83 7.88 17.09 -10.28
C ILE A 83 6.66 16.55 -11.04
N ASP A 84 6.86 15.56 -11.89
CA ASP A 84 5.76 14.84 -12.52
C ASP A 84 5.22 13.79 -11.55
N GLU A 85 3.90 13.71 -11.37
CA GLU A 85 3.25 12.77 -10.45
C GLU A 85 3.63 11.30 -10.74
N SER A 86 3.97 10.97 -11.99
CA SER A 86 4.46 9.65 -12.37
C SER A 86 5.80 9.26 -11.73
N GLU A 87 6.60 10.23 -11.30
CA GLU A 87 7.88 10.00 -10.62
C GLU A 87 7.70 9.53 -9.17
N LEU A 88 6.51 9.71 -8.58
CA LEU A 88 6.19 9.30 -7.21
C LEU A 88 5.74 7.83 -7.08
N GLN A 89 5.48 7.14 -8.19
CA GLN A 89 4.91 5.78 -8.20
C GLN A 89 5.94 4.64 -8.17
N ASN A 90 7.16 4.89 -7.69
CA ASN A 90 8.22 3.87 -7.59
C ASN A 90 8.14 3.03 -6.31
#